data_AF-A0A4D6NK87-F1
#
_entry.id   AF-A0A4D6NK87-F1
#
_cell.length_a   1.000
_cell.length_b   1.000
_cell.length_c   1.000
_cell.angle_alpha   90.00
_cell.angle_beta   90.00
_cell.angle_gamma   90.00
#
_symmetry.space_group_name_H-M   'P 1'
#
loop_
_entity.id
_entity.type
_entity.pdbx_description
1 polymer ?
#
loop_
_entity_poly.entity_id
_entity_poly.type
_entity_poly.pdbx_seq_one_letter_code
_entity_poly.pdbx_strand_id
1 'polypeptide(L)'
;MAQKRWPTTLVLLITPPPIDEELRCRHSYVENPQGLSGRTNEAAGEYARACIAVAGECGIPVVDLWNKMQHRKKDYLSDGLHLTESGNEVVFEEVIKKLRDEGLSLESIPVDLPLIADIDPNDPLKAFLE
;
A
#
# COMPACT_ATOMS: atom_id res chain seq x y z
N MET A 1 0.75 -3.40 -20.55
CA MET A 1 1.09 -2.63 -19.33
C MET A 1 0.00 -1.59 -19.11
N ALA A 2 -0.42 -1.35 -17.86
CA ALA A 2 -1.58 -0.51 -17.51
C ALA A 2 -1.57 0.86 -18.22
N GLN A 3 -0.41 1.52 -18.30
CA GLN A 3 -0.24 2.81 -18.98
C GLN A 3 -0.53 2.78 -20.50
N LYS A 4 -0.35 1.63 -21.18
CA LYS A 4 -0.74 1.49 -22.60
C LYS A 4 -2.26 1.54 -22.77
N ARG A 5 -3.02 1.09 -21.76
CA ARG A 5 -4.48 1.08 -21.77
C ARG A 5 -5.06 2.38 -21.19
N TRP A 6 -4.40 2.93 -20.17
CA TRP A 6 -4.80 4.14 -19.46
C TRP A 6 -3.59 5.07 -19.29
N PRO A 7 -3.32 5.94 -20.28
CA PRO A 7 -2.11 6.76 -20.31
C PRO A 7 -1.98 7.75 -19.15
N THR A 8 -3.08 8.12 -18.52
CA THR A 8 -3.14 9.07 -17.39
C THR A 8 -3.16 8.39 -16.03
N THR A 9 -3.14 7.05 -15.97
CA THR A 9 -3.17 6.34 -14.69
C THR A 9 -1.83 6.45 -13.97
N LEU A 10 -1.87 6.97 -12.75
CA LEU A 10 -0.77 6.91 -11.81
C LEU A 10 -0.54 5.46 -11.37
N VAL A 11 0.69 4.97 -11.50
CA VAL A 11 1.10 3.64 -11.04
C VAL A 11 2.07 3.83 -9.89
N LEU A 12 1.72 3.28 -8.73
CA LEU A 12 2.55 3.26 -7.53
C LEU A 12 2.98 1.83 -7.22
N LEU A 13 4.28 1.60 -7.05
CA LEU A 13 4.77 0.32 -6.54
C LEU A 13 4.92 0.36 -5.02
N ILE A 14 4.72 -0.78 -4.37
CA ILE A 14 4.90 -0.96 -2.94
C ILE A 14 5.79 -2.19 -2.76
N THR A 15 6.91 -2.05 -2.06
CA THR A 15 7.77 -3.20 -1.76
C THR A 15 7.06 -4.14 -0.77
N PRO A 16 7.39 -5.45 -0.74
CA PRO A 16 6.94 -6.28 0.37
C PRO A 16 7.40 -5.67 1.72
N PRO A 17 6.61 -5.78 2.79
CA PRO A 17 7.07 -5.46 4.14
C PRO A 17 8.12 -6.49 4.61
N PRO A 18 8.84 -6.21 5.71
CA PRO A 18 9.74 -7.20 6.30
C PRO A 18 8.97 -8.42 6.82
N ILE A 19 9.70 -9.53 7.02
CA ILE A 19 9.18 -10.76 7.63
C ILE A 19 9.76 -10.89 9.04
N ASP A 20 8.92 -11.25 10.01
CA ASP A 20 9.38 -11.74 11.30
C ASP A 20 9.36 -13.27 11.28
N GLU A 21 10.50 -13.85 10.95
CA GLU A 21 10.67 -15.31 10.81
C GLU A 21 10.40 -16.04 12.13
N GLU A 22 10.78 -15.45 13.26
CA GLU A 22 10.57 -16.04 14.59
C GLU A 22 9.09 -16.14 14.90
N LEU A 23 8.35 -15.05 14.69
CA LEU A 23 6.90 -15.02 14.87
C LEU A 23 6.19 -15.91 13.84
N ARG A 24 6.71 -15.96 12.61
CA ARG A 24 6.16 -16.78 11.52
C ARG A 24 6.26 -18.26 11.79
N CYS A 25 7.36 -18.72 12.38
CA CYS A 25 7.52 -20.12 12.79
C CYS A 25 6.51 -20.52 13.87
N ARG A 26 6.20 -19.62 14.81
CA ARG A 26 5.19 -19.86 15.85
C ARG A 26 3.76 -19.94 15.30
N HIS A 27 3.49 -19.22 14.22
CA HIS A 27 2.17 -19.15 13.56
C HIS A 27 2.14 -19.93 12.24
N SER A 28 2.82 -21.09 12.18
CA SER A 28 2.75 -21.93 10.99
C SER A 28 1.34 -22.47 10.78
N TYR A 29 0.80 -22.31 9.56
CA TYR A 29 -0.53 -22.84 9.19
C TYR A 29 -0.54 -24.35 8.94
N VAL A 30 0.65 -24.94 8.84
CA VAL A 30 0.88 -26.37 8.64
C VAL A 30 1.87 -26.86 9.70
N GLU A 31 1.87 -28.17 9.98
CA GLU A 31 2.92 -28.76 10.83
C GLU A 31 4.29 -28.34 10.30
N ASN A 32 5.12 -27.77 11.19
CA ASN A 32 6.46 -27.31 10.87
C ASN A 32 7.49 -27.97 11.81
N PRO A 33 7.78 -29.27 11.64
CA PRO A 33 8.73 -29.99 12.48
C PRO A 33 10.14 -29.40 12.46
N GLN A 34 10.49 -28.72 11.36
CA GLN A 34 11.82 -28.12 11.16
C GLN A 34 11.94 -26.75 11.84
N GLY A 35 10.83 -26.11 12.24
CA GLY A 35 10.83 -24.78 12.84
C GLY A 35 11.39 -23.69 11.93
N LEU A 36 11.36 -23.89 10.61
CA LEU A 36 11.88 -22.95 9.62
C LEU A 36 10.75 -22.09 9.06
N SER A 37 11.01 -20.81 8.86
CA SER A 37 10.05 -19.95 8.19
C SER A 37 10.06 -20.26 6.69
N GLY A 38 8.90 -20.56 6.10
CA GLY A 38 8.77 -20.73 4.65
C GLY A 38 9.00 -19.44 3.84
N ARG A 39 9.30 -18.31 4.52
CA ARG A 39 9.65 -17.01 3.95
C ARG A 39 10.74 -16.37 4.79
N THR A 40 11.76 -15.78 4.18
CA THR A 40 12.82 -15.06 4.92
C THR A 40 12.73 -13.56 4.70
N ASN A 41 13.17 -12.80 5.70
CA ASN A 41 13.29 -11.35 5.59
C ASN A 41 14.37 -10.93 4.58
N GLU A 42 15.40 -11.76 4.42
CA GLU A 42 16.43 -11.58 3.40
C GLU A 42 15.83 -11.66 1.99
N ALA A 43 15.06 -12.71 1.69
CA ALA A 43 14.38 -12.85 0.40
C ALA A 43 13.38 -11.70 0.19
N ALA A 44 12.62 -11.30 1.22
CA ALA A 44 11.76 -10.12 1.13
C ALA A 44 12.56 -8.85 0.75
N GLY A 45 13.77 -8.70 1.29
CA GLY A 45 14.69 -7.62 0.94
C GLY A 45 15.20 -7.68 -0.51
N GLU A 46 15.45 -8.87 -1.06
CA GLU A 46 15.79 -9.04 -2.48
C GLU A 46 14.66 -8.57 -3.40
N TYR A 47 13.42 -8.99 -3.10
CA TYR A 47 12.24 -8.55 -3.85
C TYR A 47 11.96 -7.05 -3.67
N ALA A 48 12.21 -6.49 -2.49
CA ALA A 48 12.11 -5.05 -2.26
C ALA A 48 13.11 -4.27 -3.13
N ARG A 49 14.37 -4.70 -3.19
CA ARG A 49 15.39 -4.09 -4.08
C ARG A 49 15.00 -4.20 -5.55
N ALA A 50 14.49 -5.35 -5.99
CA ALA A 50 14.02 -5.53 -7.36
C ALA A 50 12.82 -4.62 -7.69
N CYS A 51 11.86 -4.49 -6.78
CA CYS A 51 10.71 -3.58 -6.92
C CYS A 51 11.17 -2.12 -7.08
N ILE A 52 12.10 -1.65 -6.25
CA ILE A 52 12.68 -0.30 -6.33
C ILE A 52 13.42 -0.09 -7.65
N ALA A 53 14.20 -1.08 -8.11
CA ALA A 53 14.92 -1.00 -9.39
C ALA A 53 13.94 -0.84 -10.56
N VAL A 54 12.89 -1.67 -10.62
CA VAL A 54 11.84 -1.57 -11.65
C VAL A 54 11.12 -0.23 -11.59
N ALA A 55 10.83 0.28 -10.39
CA ALA A 55 10.23 1.60 -10.23
C ALA A 55 11.12 2.70 -10.84
N GLY A 56 12.43 2.64 -10.58
CA GLY A 56 13.42 3.55 -11.15
C GLY A 56 13.53 3.45 -12.67
N GLU A 57 13.60 2.23 -13.22
CA GLU A 57 13.64 1.99 -14.68
C GLU A 57 12.39 2.51 -15.39
N CYS A 58 11.23 2.41 -14.73
CA CYS A 58 9.95 2.85 -15.27
C CYS A 58 9.65 4.33 -14.98
N GLY A 59 10.45 5.01 -14.16
CA GLY A 59 10.20 6.38 -13.71
C GLY A 59 8.89 6.54 -12.93
N ILE A 60 8.50 5.52 -12.14
CA ILE A 60 7.26 5.52 -11.34
C ILE A 60 7.58 5.57 -9.84
N PRO A 61 6.69 6.14 -9.02
CA PRO A 61 6.89 6.20 -7.58
C PRO A 61 6.90 4.82 -6.92
N VAL A 62 7.60 4.71 -5.79
CA VAL A 62 7.66 3.51 -4.95
C VAL A 62 7.57 3.84 -3.46
N VAL A 63 6.84 3.02 -2.71
CA VAL A 63 6.85 2.98 -1.24
C VAL A 63 7.71 1.81 -0.78
N ASP A 64 8.82 2.12 -0.11
CA ASP A 64 9.74 1.14 0.46
C ASP A 64 9.33 0.76 1.90
N LEU A 65 8.33 -0.11 1.99
CA LEU A 65 7.86 -0.65 3.27
C LEU A 65 8.92 -1.53 3.93
N TRP A 66 9.75 -2.23 3.14
CA TRP A 66 10.75 -3.13 3.68
C TRP A 66 11.70 -2.35 4.60
N ASN A 67 12.33 -1.28 4.11
CA ASN A 67 13.21 -0.47 4.97
C ASN A 67 12.45 0.27 6.08
N LYS A 68 11.29 0.84 5.78
CA LYS A 68 10.54 1.65 6.77
C LYS A 68 10.13 0.85 8.01
N MET A 69 9.71 -0.39 7.83
CA MET A 69 9.11 -1.17 8.92
C MET A 69 10.14 -2.00 9.68
N GLN A 70 11.39 -2.10 9.22
CA GLN A 70 12.41 -2.98 9.80
C GLN A 70 12.68 -2.77 11.29
N HIS A 71 12.66 -1.51 11.74
CA HIS A 71 12.98 -1.11 13.11
C HIS A 71 11.94 -1.56 14.14
N ARG A 72 10.68 -1.76 13.73
CA ARG A 72 9.55 -2.16 14.59
C ARG A 72 8.72 -3.29 13.98
N LYS A 73 9.32 -4.13 13.14
CA LYS A 73 8.61 -5.20 12.42
C LYS A 73 7.80 -6.14 13.33
N LYS A 74 8.26 -6.37 14.57
CA LYS A 74 7.54 -7.20 15.55
C LYS A 74 6.21 -6.60 16.00
N ASP A 75 6.11 -5.27 16.03
CA ASP A 75 4.90 -4.54 16.39
C ASP A 75 3.92 -4.43 15.21
N TYR A 76 4.47 -4.46 14.00
CA TYR A 76 3.72 -4.26 12.76
C TYR A 76 3.18 -5.54 12.14
N LEU A 77 3.59 -6.72 12.62
CA LEU A 77 3.22 -8.02 12.06
C LEU A 77 2.49 -8.87 13.11
N SER A 78 1.30 -9.36 12.80
CA SER A 78 0.45 -10.11 13.74
C SER A 78 0.89 -11.57 13.88
N ASP A 79 1.32 -12.17 12.77
CA ASP A 79 1.75 -13.58 12.68
C ASP A 79 3.13 -13.72 12.01
N GLY A 80 3.87 -12.62 11.94
CA GLY A 80 5.15 -12.51 11.25
C GLY A 80 5.06 -12.31 9.73
N LEU A 81 3.85 -12.19 9.18
CA LEU A 81 3.59 -11.91 7.76
C LEU A 81 2.51 -10.84 7.53
N HIS A 82 1.34 -10.98 8.17
CA HIS A 82 0.21 -10.05 7.99
C HIS A 82 0.37 -8.83 8.90
N LEU A 83 -0.08 -7.67 8.41
CA LEU A 83 0.01 -6.41 9.14
C LEU A 83 -0.95 -6.36 10.33
N THR A 84 -0.48 -5.78 11.44
CA THR A 84 -1.34 -5.31 12.54
C THR A 84 -2.05 -4.01 12.16
N GLU A 85 -2.91 -3.48 13.03
CA GLU A 85 -3.50 -2.14 12.87
C GLU A 85 -2.42 -1.07 12.68
N SER A 86 -1.43 -1.02 13.57
CA SER A 86 -0.30 -0.07 13.47
C SER A 86 0.57 -0.33 12.24
N GLY A 87 0.69 -1.58 11.79
CA GLY A 87 1.35 -1.92 10.52
C GLY A 87 0.61 -1.36 9.31
N ASN A 88 -0.73 -1.44 9.30
CA ASN A 88 -1.56 -0.87 8.24
C ASN A 88 -1.56 0.67 8.27
N GLU A 89 -1.49 1.28 9.45
CA GLU A 89 -1.37 2.74 9.60
C GLU A 89 -0.12 3.27 8.88
N VAL A 90 1.05 2.62 9.06
CA VAL A 90 2.28 2.98 8.33
C VAL A 90 2.09 2.87 6.82
N VAL A 91 1.43 1.82 6.33
CA VAL A 91 1.15 1.68 4.89
C VAL A 91 0.26 2.82 4.39
N PHE A 92 -0.80 3.13 5.13
CA PHE A 92 -1.72 4.21 4.78
C PHE A 92 -0.99 5.55 4.69
N GLU A 93 -0.23 5.93 5.72
CA GLU A 93 0.48 7.20 5.76
C GLU A 93 1.46 7.36 4.58
N GLU A 94 2.23 6.31 4.28
CA GLU A 94 3.22 6.34 3.22
C GLU A 94 2.60 6.34 1.82
N VAL A 95 1.53 5.58 1.62
CA VAL A 95 0.79 5.57 0.34
C VAL A 95 0.12 6.91 0.12
N ILE A 96 -0.60 7.45 1.11
CA ILE A 96 -1.28 8.75 0.98
C ILE A 96 -0.28 9.88 0.73
N LYS A 97 0.85 9.87 1.45
CA LYS A 97 1.93 10.82 1.20
C LYS A 97 2.44 10.71 -0.23
N LYS A 98 2.70 9.49 -0.72
CA LYS A 98 3.24 9.29 -2.07
C LYS A 98 2.24 9.68 -3.16
N LEU A 99 0.95 9.38 -2.97
CA LEU A 99 -0.11 9.83 -3.88
C LEU A 99 -0.18 11.37 -3.91
N ARG A 100 -0.08 12.03 -2.74
CA ARG A 100 -0.09 13.50 -2.64
C ARG A 100 1.09 14.13 -3.37
N ASP A 101 2.30 13.55 -3.24
CA ASP A 101 3.50 14.00 -3.96
C ASP A 101 3.29 13.95 -5.50
N GLU A 102 2.47 13.02 -5.98
CA GLU A 102 2.10 12.83 -7.39
C GLU A 102 0.84 13.63 -7.80
N GLY A 103 0.35 14.53 -6.94
CA GLY A 103 -0.80 15.38 -7.21
C GLY A 103 -2.17 14.74 -6.98
N LEU A 104 -2.21 13.49 -6.49
CA LEU A 104 -3.45 12.81 -6.11
C LEU A 104 -3.70 12.94 -4.61
N SER A 105 -4.71 13.72 -4.24
CA SER A 105 -5.08 14.01 -2.87
C SER A 105 -6.59 14.02 -2.74
N LEU A 106 -7.12 13.89 -1.52
CA LEU A 106 -8.56 13.99 -1.29
C LEU A 106 -9.12 15.33 -1.77
N GLU A 107 -8.31 16.38 -1.71
CA GLU A 107 -8.67 17.72 -2.13
C GLU A 107 -8.62 17.92 -3.66
N SER A 108 -7.83 17.11 -4.38
CA SER A 108 -7.68 17.22 -5.83
C SER A 108 -8.56 16.25 -6.63
N ILE A 109 -9.17 15.25 -5.97
CA ILE A 109 -10.09 14.31 -6.60
C ILE A 109 -11.44 15.01 -6.79
N PRO A 110 -11.97 15.09 -8.03
CA PRO A 110 -13.29 15.66 -8.28
C PRO A 110 -14.37 14.81 -7.61
N VAL A 111 -15.41 15.45 -7.11
CA VAL A 111 -16.59 14.74 -6.63
C VAL A 111 -17.41 14.33 -7.85
N ASP A 112 -17.74 13.05 -7.98
CA ASP A 112 -18.47 12.52 -9.13
C ASP A 112 -19.91 13.06 -9.22
N LEU A 113 -20.48 13.44 -8.07
CA LEU A 113 -21.87 13.89 -7.94
C LEU A 113 -21.95 15.07 -6.96
N PRO A 114 -23.03 15.84 -6.98
CA PRO A 114 -23.25 16.93 -6.03
C PRO A 114 -23.24 16.44 -4.59
N LEU A 115 -22.76 17.28 -3.66
CA LEU A 115 -22.87 16.99 -2.25
C LEU A 115 -24.34 17.02 -1.85
N ILE A 116 -24.78 16.12 -0.98
CA ILE A 116 -26.18 16.06 -0.53
C ILE A 116 -26.65 17.37 0.11
N ALA A 117 -25.72 18.12 0.73
CA ALA A 117 -25.99 19.43 1.31
C ALA A 117 -26.31 20.50 0.26
N ASP A 118 -25.89 20.29 -0.99
CA ASP A 118 -26.08 21.23 -2.11
C ASP A 118 -27.32 20.87 -2.96
N ILE A 119 -28.04 19.79 -2.62
CA ILE A 119 -29.26 19.36 -3.32
C ILE A 119 -30.46 20.07 -2.69
N ASP A 120 -31.13 20.93 -3.47
CA ASP A 120 -32.42 21.50 -3.07
C ASP A 120 -33.49 20.39 -3.04
N PRO A 121 -34.14 20.09 -1.90
CA PRO A 121 -35.15 19.05 -1.83
C PRO A 121 -36.40 19.36 -2.67
N ASN A 122 -36.65 20.62 -3.01
CA ASN A 122 -37.77 21.04 -3.85
C ASN A 122 -37.40 21.08 -5.35
N ASP A 123 -36.11 21.10 -5.69
CA ASP A 123 -35.60 21.05 -7.06
C ASP A 123 -34.26 20.28 -7.16
N PRO A 124 -34.28 18.96 -6.90
CA PRO A 124 -33.06 18.19 -6.72
C PRO A 124 -32.26 18.00 -8.01
N LEU A 125 -32.92 18.06 -9.18
CA LEU A 125 -32.26 17.87 -10.47
C LEU A 125 -31.33 19.04 -10.83
N LYS A 126 -31.58 20.23 -10.30
CA LYS A 126 -30.78 21.42 -10.56
C LYS A 126 -29.30 21.23 -10.23
N ALA A 127 -28.99 20.48 -9.18
CA ALA A 127 -27.61 20.22 -8.76
C ALA A 127 -26.83 19.34 -9.75
N PHE A 128 -27.51 18.60 -10.64
CA PHE A 128 -26.89 17.67 -11.60
C PHE A 128 -26.77 18.24 -13.03
N LEU A 129 -27.05 19.53 -13.23
CA LEU A 129 -27.04 20.19 -14.55
C LEU A 129 -25.73 20.93 -14.87
N GLU A 130 -24.77 20.95 -13.93
CA GLU A 130 -23.40 21.47 -14.12
C GLU A 130 -22.46 20.39 -14.67
#